data_AF-A0A7W5MTA2-F1
#
_entry.id   AF-A0A7W5MTA2-F1
#
_cell.length_a   1.000
_cell.length_b   1.000
_cell.length_c   1.000
_cell.angle_alpha   90.00
_cell.angle_beta   90.00
_cell.angle_gamma   90.00
#
_symmetry.space_group_name_H-M   'P 1'
#
loop_
_entity.id
_entity.type
_entity.pdbx_description
1 polymer ?
#
loop_
_entity_poly.entity_id
_entity_poly.type
_entity_poly.pdbx_seq_one_letter_code
_entity_poly.pdbx_strand_id
1 'polypeptide(L)'
;MPHFTIESSYRLPVFRHRTYEAATVEDACQLAIQDDDWQGQKDDYESAGATYLTGVWPGSDTAYQVAALPVPAGFAECAATGAAKMRQTSVPNCGRS
;
A
#
# COMPACT_ATOMS: atom_id res chain seq x y z
N MET A 1 -13.52 29.78 14.60
CA MET A 1 -12.79 28.70 15.30
C MET A 1 -11.46 28.46 14.57
N PRO A 2 -10.46 27.74 15.12
CA PRO A 2 -9.25 27.43 14.37
C PRO A 2 -9.53 26.47 13.21
N HIS A 3 -8.67 26.55 12.19
CA HIS A 3 -8.70 25.69 11.02
C HIS A 3 -7.55 24.68 11.07
N PHE A 4 -7.85 23.41 10.80
CA PHE A 4 -6.88 22.31 10.80
C PHE A 4 -6.89 21.62 9.44
N THR A 5 -5.75 21.59 8.77
CA THR A 5 -5.57 20.80 7.54
C THR A 5 -5.15 19.39 7.92
N ILE A 6 -5.94 18.41 7.49
CA ILE A 6 -5.73 17.00 7.81
C ILE A 6 -5.53 16.24 6.50
N GLU A 7 -4.51 15.39 6.49
CA GLU A 7 -4.31 14.37 5.47
C GLU A 7 -5.02 13.09 5.88
N SER A 8 -5.82 12.54 4.98
CA SER A 8 -6.46 11.23 5.15
C SER A 8 -6.10 10.34 3.99
N SER A 9 -5.60 9.14 4.30
CA SER A 9 -5.14 8.16 3.31
C SER A 9 -5.84 6.83 3.54
N TYR A 10 -6.29 6.18 2.47
CA TYR A 10 -6.80 4.80 2.54
C TYR A 10 -5.67 3.77 2.43
N ARG A 11 -5.99 2.47 2.54
CA ARG A 11 -5.06 1.34 2.29
C ARG A 11 -4.54 1.25 0.85
N LEU A 12 -4.87 2.21 -0.01
CA LEU A 12 -4.44 2.36 -1.40
C LEU A 12 -3.71 3.69 -1.54
N PRO A 13 -2.88 3.92 -2.57
CA PRO A 13 -2.12 5.16 -2.76
C PRO A 13 -3.02 6.31 -3.19
N VAL A 14 -3.98 6.66 -2.33
CA VAL A 14 -4.93 7.75 -2.50
C VAL A 14 -4.99 8.48 -1.18
N PHE A 15 -4.63 9.76 -1.21
CA PHE A 15 -4.74 10.65 -0.07
C PHE A 15 -5.55 11.88 -0.44
N ARG A 16 -6.13 12.52 0.57
CA ARG A 16 -6.76 13.82 0.43
C ARG A 16 -6.27 14.75 1.52
N HIS A 17 -6.19 16.03 1.19
CA HIS A 17 -6.03 17.10 2.16
C HIS A 17 -7.36 17.84 2.27
N ARG A 18 -7.87 17.99 3.49
CA ARG A 18 -9.05 18.81 3.74
C ARG A 18 -8.87 19.62 5.01
N THR A 19 -9.34 20.86 4.97
CA THR A 19 -9.29 21.77 6.10
C THR A 19 -10.62 21.75 6.83
N TYR A 20 -10.58 21.45 8.12
CA TYR A 20 -11.74 21.41 9.00
C TYR A 20 -11.67 22.56 10.01
N GLU A 21 -12.81 23.21 10.22
CA GLU A 21 -12.97 24.19 11.29
C GLU A 21 -13.49 23.46 12.54
N ALA A 22 -12.73 23.47 13.63
CA ALA A 22 -13.10 22.78 14.86
C ALA A 22 -12.53 23.51 16.09
N ALA A 23 -13.04 23.21 17.28
CA ALA A 23 -12.53 23.81 18.51
C ALA A 23 -11.17 23.20 18.95
N THR A 24 -10.96 21.92 18.63
CA THR A 24 -9.79 21.13 19.02
C THR A 24 -9.26 20.32 17.82
N VAL A 25 -8.01 19.85 17.92
CA VAL A 25 -7.42 18.95 16.91
C VAL A 25 -8.19 17.62 16.88
N GLU A 26 -8.61 17.13 18.05
CA GLU A 26 -9.38 15.91 18.20
C GLU A 26 -10.73 15.99 17.47
N ASP A 27 -11.45 17.10 17.64
CA ASP A 27 -12.71 17.36 16.94
C ASP A 27 -12.48 17.42 15.41
N ALA A 28 -11.41 18.08 14.97
CA ALA A 28 -11.06 18.13 13.54
C ALA A 28 -10.74 16.72 12.98
N CYS A 29 -10.04 15.88 13.74
CA CYS A 29 -9.76 14.50 13.36
C CYS A 29 -11.02 13.64 13.29
N GLN A 30 -11.97 13.82 14.21
CA GLN A 30 -13.27 13.15 14.16
C GLN A 30 -14.05 13.56 12.90
N LEU A 31 -14.08 14.86 12.60
CA LEU A 31 -14.67 15.37 11.36
C LEU A 31 -14.01 14.72 10.13
N ALA A 32 -12.67 14.61 10.12
CA ALA A 32 -11.95 14.01 9.01
C ALA A 32 -12.22 12.51 8.79
N ILE A 33 -12.50 11.76 9.85
CA ILE A 33 -12.87 10.33 9.78
C ILE A 33 -14.32 10.15 9.32
N GLN A 34 -15.23 11.03 9.75
CA GLN A 34 -16.65 11.00 9.38
C GLN A 34 -16.92 11.54 7.98
N ASP A 35 -15.97 12.25 7.41
CA ASP A 35 -16.09 12.84 6.09
C ASP A 35 -15.91 11.77 5.00
N ASP A 36 -17.01 11.31 4.41
CA ASP A 36 -16.99 10.36 3.29
C ASP A 36 -16.80 11.04 1.91
N ASP A 37 -16.58 12.36 1.86
CA ASP A 37 -16.43 13.09 0.59
C ASP A 37 -14.96 13.11 0.13
N TRP A 38 -14.64 12.20 -0.77
CA TRP A 38 -13.32 12.03 -1.37
C TRP A 38 -13.08 12.89 -2.63
N GLN A 39 -13.92 13.89 -2.88
CA GLN A 39 -13.69 14.80 -4.00
C GLN A 39 -12.40 15.60 -3.82
N GLY A 40 -11.60 15.65 -4.88
CA GLY A 40 -10.27 16.28 -4.85
C GLY A 40 -9.18 15.38 -4.26
N GLN A 41 -9.45 14.08 -4.09
CA GLN A 41 -8.41 13.11 -3.79
C GLN A 41 -7.28 13.20 -4.82
N LYS A 42 -6.05 13.05 -4.35
CA LYS A 42 -4.87 12.96 -5.18
C LYS A 42 -4.43 11.50 -5.15
N ASP A 43 -4.32 10.92 -6.33
CA ASP A 43 -3.67 9.63 -6.45
C ASP A 43 -2.17 9.84 -6.21
N ASP A 44 -1.61 9.11 -5.25
CA ASP A 44 -0.17 9.08 -4.98
C ASP A 44 0.55 8.19 -5.99
N TYR A 45 0.34 8.46 -7.29
CA TYR A 45 1.12 7.83 -8.36
C TYR A 45 2.54 8.40 -8.43
N GLU A 46 2.78 9.59 -7.88
CA GLU A 46 4.11 10.24 -7.86
C GLU A 46 5.05 9.62 -6.80
N SER A 47 4.53 8.95 -5.76
CA SER A 47 5.32 8.11 -4.84
C SER A 47 5.05 6.61 -4.98
N ALA A 48 4.24 6.19 -5.96
CA ALA A 48 4.09 4.77 -6.28
C ALA A 48 5.46 4.28 -6.75
N GLY A 49 6.17 3.57 -5.87
CA GLY A 49 7.47 2.99 -6.16
C GLY A 49 7.42 2.08 -7.40
N ALA A 50 8.58 1.51 -7.76
CA ALA A 50 8.68 0.63 -8.92
C ALA A 50 7.55 -0.42 -8.95
N THR A 51 6.84 -0.52 -10.08
CA THR A 51 5.78 -1.52 -10.24
C THR A 51 6.37 -2.92 -10.10
N TYR A 52 5.84 -3.69 -9.15
CA TYR A 52 6.20 -5.08 -8.93
C TYR A 52 4.99 -5.99 -9.14
N LEU A 53 5.27 -7.23 -9.50
CA LEU A 53 4.27 -8.27 -9.74
C LEU A 53 4.08 -9.08 -8.46
N THR A 54 2.84 -9.18 -7.98
CA THR A 54 2.48 -9.92 -6.76
C THR A 54 1.96 -11.32 -7.04
N GLY A 55 1.65 -11.65 -8.29
CA GLY A 55 1.19 -12.98 -8.68
C GLY A 55 1.19 -13.20 -10.19
N VAL A 56 1.36 -14.45 -10.60
CA VAL A 56 1.27 -14.91 -11.98
C VAL A 56 0.53 -16.25 -12.00
N TRP A 57 -0.42 -16.42 -12.92
CA TRP A 57 -1.24 -17.63 -13.04
C TRP A 57 -1.25 -18.13 -14.48
N PRO A 58 -1.34 -19.46 -14.71
CA PRO A 58 -1.41 -20.02 -16.05
C PRO A 58 -2.82 -19.86 -16.65
N GLY A 59 -2.89 -19.45 -17.92
CA GLY A 59 -4.16 -19.28 -18.63
C GLY A 59 -4.82 -17.93 -18.39
N SER A 60 -5.93 -17.67 -19.09
CA SER A 60 -6.67 -16.42 -18.98
C SER A 60 -7.64 -16.46 -17.80
N ASP A 61 -7.65 -15.40 -16.99
CA ASP A 61 -8.59 -15.19 -15.88
C ASP A 61 -8.55 -16.25 -14.76
N THR A 62 -7.42 -16.92 -14.56
CA THR A 62 -7.29 -17.98 -13.55
C THR A 62 -6.77 -17.50 -12.19
N ALA A 63 -6.73 -16.18 -11.98
CA ALA A 63 -6.24 -15.59 -10.74
C ALA A 63 -7.03 -16.13 -9.53
N TYR A 64 -6.30 -16.63 -8.53
CA TYR A 64 -6.84 -17.26 -7.31
C TYR A 64 -7.67 -18.55 -7.50
N GLN A 65 -7.99 -18.93 -8.74
CA GLN A 65 -8.67 -20.19 -9.04
C GLN A 65 -7.69 -21.36 -9.11
N VAL A 66 -6.44 -21.09 -9.49
CA VAL A 66 -5.36 -22.07 -9.59
C VAL A 66 -4.14 -21.64 -8.80
N ALA A 67 -3.22 -22.57 -8.58
CA ALA A 67 -1.95 -22.26 -7.93
C ALA A 67 -1.16 -21.22 -8.74
N ALA A 68 -0.66 -20.19 -8.06
CA ALA A 68 0.20 -19.18 -8.66
C ALA A 68 1.56 -19.79 -9.04
N LEU A 69 2.11 -19.36 -10.18
CA LEU A 69 3.48 -19.64 -10.57
C LEU A 69 4.45 -18.73 -9.79
N PRO A 70 5.73 -19.11 -9.66
CA PRO A 70 6.72 -18.25 -9.05
C PRO A 70 6.97 -17.01 -9.93
N VAL A 71 6.82 -15.82 -9.35
CA VAL A 71 7.24 -14.56 -9.99
C VAL A 71 8.77 -14.53 -10.04
N PRO A 72 9.40 -14.25 -11.20
CA PRO A 72 10.85 -14.15 -11.28
C PRO A 72 11.39 -13.04 -10.38
N ALA A 73 12.55 -13.27 -9.76
CA ALA A 73 13.12 -12.40 -8.72
C ALA A 73 13.36 -10.94 -9.13
N GLY A 74 13.47 -10.65 -10.44
CA GLY A 74 13.61 -9.28 -10.95
C GLY A 74 12.29 -8.49 -11.04
N PHE A 75 11.14 -9.15 -10.82
CA PHE A 75 9.81 -8.54 -10.93
C PHE A 75 8.98 -8.68 -9.65
N ALA A 76 9.38 -9.54 -8.72
CA ALA A 76 8.72 -9.68 -7.43
C ALA A 76 8.99 -8.45 -6.56
N GLU A 77 8.03 -8.07 -5.72
CA GLU A 77 8.32 -7.17 -4.60
C GLU A 77 9.46 -7.78 -3.78
N CYS A 78 10.33 -6.96 -3.21
CA CYS A 78 11.23 -7.42 -2.15
C CYS A 78 10.41 -7.70 -0.87
N ALA A 79 9.42 -8.58 -0.96
CA ALA A 79 8.62 -9.05 0.15
C ALA A 79 9.45 -10.05 0.92
N ALA A 80 9.83 -9.67 2.15
CA ALA A 80 10.38 -10.58 3.13
C ALA A 80 9.49 -11.84 3.21
N THR A 81 10.07 -12.97 2.83
CA THR A 81 9.42 -14.28 2.78
C THR A 81 8.77 -14.63 4.12
N GLY A 82 7.44 -14.59 4.15
CA GLY A 82 6.62 -14.97 5.28
C GLY A 82 5.70 -16.15 4.97
N ALA A 83 6.25 -17.27 4.49
CA ALA A 83 5.54 -18.55 4.53
C ALA A 83 6.55 -19.70 4.69
N ALA A 84 6.74 -20.10 5.94
CA ALA A 84 7.58 -21.22 6.33
C ALA A 84 7.02 -22.55 5.82
N LYS A 85 7.82 -23.29 5.05
CA LYS A 85 7.99 -24.74 5.27
C LYS A 85 9.37 -25.24 4.82
N MET A 86 10.27 -25.33 5.81
CA MET A 86 11.20 -26.45 6.03
C MET A 86 12.00 -27.00 4.83
N ARG A 87 13.28 -26.59 4.68
CA ARG A 87 14.50 -27.34 5.07
C ARG A 87 15.72 -26.92 4.22
N GLN A 88 16.83 -26.72 4.94
CA GLN A 88 18.23 -26.77 4.50
C GLN A 88 18.81 -25.57 3.70
N THR A 89 19.64 -24.81 4.43
CA THR A 89 20.95 -24.24 4.03
C THR A 89 21.05 -23.22 2.90
N SER A 90 21.26 -21.97 3.31
CA SER A 90 22.43 -21.13 2.99
C SER A 90 21.99 -19.70 2.73
N VAL A 91 22.46 -18.78 3.56
CA VAL A 91 22.27 -17.33 3.41
C VAL A 91 23.39 -16.81 2.51
N PRO A 92 23.13 -16.19 1.34
CA PRO A 92 24.08 -15.32 0.71
C PRO A 92 23.87 -13.90 1.25
N ASN A 93 24.89 -13.44 1.95
CA ASN A 93 25.16 -12.07 2.32
C ASN A 93 25.28 -11.19 1.06
N CYS A 94 24.36 -10.24 0.86
CA CYS A 94 24.58 -9.06 0.02
C CYS A 94 24.36 -7.86 0.95
N GLY A 95 25.39 -7.13 1.38
CA GLY A 95 26.50 -6.61 0.59
C GLY A 95 26.22 -5.13 0.35
N ARG A 96 26.36 -4.33 1.42
CA ARG A 96 26.29 -2.87 1.39
C ARG A 96 27.61 -2.36 0.80
N SER A 97 27.55 -1.53 -0.23
CA SER A 97 28.62 -0.62 -0.64
C SER A 97 27.96 0.62 -1.22
#